data_AF-A0A437AEK2-F1
#
_entry.id   AF-A0A437AEK2-F1
#
_cell.length_a   1.000
_cell.length_b   1.000
_cell.length_c   1.000
_cell.angle_alpha   90.00
_cell.angle_beta   90.00
_cell.angle_gamma   90.00
#
_symmetry.space_group_name_H-M   'P 1'
#
loop_
_entity.id
_entity.type
_entity.pdbx_description
1 polymer ?
#
loop_
_entity_poly.entity_id
_entity_poly.type
_entity_poly.pdbx_seq_one_letter_code
_entity_poly.pdbx_strand_id
1 'polypeptide(L)'
;MQRSNKATRTNRISLFEEDDGPIAYAGPGRHHPPTGIAVPGPELPDKGLQFSSQNNTISATENAIPVQENYMTPALETAKIKLWLNAGDGPVLEEKYVAPDPLAVLAYLLLKNYSDLLRKAYYASPRQNFYNLKHSPNPVVRVLYKQNMAAAQHVRAKTSRQRSAGVSRSGRDVKVLRNGWRQAFSISHWIFSVSRKVAHLDAGAILHIECDLLDPATRHPHCYAMNSEAGDPACRLGIRVTGTDAQGDGIDIWVQSAGTREVPKMNTFVDMLEGLNIQEPEDRERRWIPPAGATGKKAAYTSDVVRLFS
;
A
#
# COMPACT_ATOMS: atom_id res chain seq x y z
N MET A 1 48.01 -22.37 34.23
CA MET A 1 46.73 -21.63 34.24
C MET A 1 46.16 -21.59 32.83
N GLN A 2 45.28 -22.54 32.48
CA GLN A 2 44.59 -22.57 31.19
C GLN A 2 43.24 -21.84 31.34
N ARG A 3 42.95 -20.86 30.47
CA ARG A 3 41.63 -20.22 30.40
C ARG A 3 40.87 -20.80 29.20
N SER A 4 39.77 -21.47 29.52
CA SER A 4 38.80 -22.06 28.61
C SER A 4 37.81 -20.98 28.16
N ASN A 5 37.70 -20.76 26.85
CA ASN A 5 36.66 -19.92 26.24
C ASN A 5 35.50 -20.81 25.80
N LYS A 6 34.37 -20.73 26.52
CA LYS A 6 33.10 -21.34 26.12
C LYS A 6 32.33 -20.36 25.23
N ALA A 7 32.22 -20.70 23.94
CA ALA A 7 31.34 -20.02 23.00
C ALA A 7 29.91 -20.56 23.12
N THR A 8 28.95 -19.68 23.38
CA THR A 8 27.53 -20.01 23.37
C THR A 8 26.96 -19.67 21.99
N ARG A 9 26.63 -20.71 21.21
CA ARG A 9 25.83 -20.61 19.98
C ARG A 9 24.36 -20.52 20.38
N THR A 10 23.71 -19.41 20.04
CA THR A 10 22.24 -19.31 20.10
C THR A 10 21.69 -19.41 18.69
N ASN A 11 20.95 -20.48 18.42
CA ASN A 11 20.18 -20.68 17.20
C ASN A 11 19.01 -19.68 17.19
N ARG A 12 18.95 -18.81 16.17
CA ARG A 12 17.79 -17.95 15.92
C ARG A 12 17.01 -18.52 14.74
N ILE A 13 15.77 -18.90 15.03
CA ILE A 13 14.77 -19.36 14.09
C ILE A 13 14.28 -18.15 13.29
N SER A 14 14.43 -18.18 11.97
CA SER A 14 13.91 -17.18 11.03
C SER A 14 12.47 -17.54 10.67
N LEU A 15 11.52 -16.72 11.12
CA LEU A 15 10.14 -16.72 10.65
C LEU A 15 10.04 -15.79 9.43
N PHE A 16 9.39 -16.28 8.38
CA PHE A 16 9.03 -15.55 7.17
C PHE A 16 8.16 -14.33 7.52
N GLU A 17 8.59 -13.13 7.16
CA GLU A 17 7.75 -11.93 7.11
C GLU A 17 7.49 -11.56 5.64
N GLU A 18 6.23 -11.26 5.35
CA GLU A 18 5.72 -10.90 4.02
C GLU A 18 6.28 -9.54 3.57
N ASP A 19 6.69 -9.51 2.31
CA ASP A 19 7.43 -8.45 1.63
C ASP A 19 6.49 -7.29 1.22
N ASP A 20 6.28 -6.32 2.12
CA ASP A 20 5.71 -5.02 1.77
C ASP A 20 6.83 -4.13 1.17
N GLY A 21 7.07 -4.31 -0.13
CA GLY A 21 8.09 -3.58 -0.88
C GLY A 21 7.91 -2.05 -0.85
N PRO A 22 9.01 -1.28 -1.01
CA PRO A 22 8.96 0.18 -0.98
C PRO A 22 8.25 0.77 -2.21
N ILE A 23 7.31 1.68 -1.98
CA ILE A 23 6.69 2.51 -3.03
C ILE A 23 7.74 3.51 -3.53
N ALA A 24 8.40 3.18 -4.63
CA ALA A 24 9.23 4.12 -5.38
C ALA A 24 8.31 5.11 -6.12
N TYR A 25 8.43 6.40 -5.82
CA TYR A 25 7.86 7.47 -6.63
C TYR A 25 8.67 7.59 -7.93
N ALA A 26 8.21 6.95 -9.01
CA ALA A 26 8.67 7.19 -10.37
C ALA A 26 7.72 8.19 -11.05
N GLY A 27 8.27 9.25 -11.65
CA GLY A 27 7.52 10.19 -12.50
C GLY A 27 6.94 9.53 -13.76
N PRO A 28 6.11 10.25 -14.54
CA PRO A 28 5.30 9.64 -15.61
C PRO A 28 6.16 9.31 -16.84
N GLY A 29 6.72 8.11 -16.85
CA GLY A 29 7.32 7.47 -18.02
C GLY A 29 6.27 6.60 -18.74
N ARG A 30 6.23 6.70 -20.08
CA ARG A 30 5.31 5.95 -20.94
C ARG A 30 5.57 4.44 -20.81
N HIS A 31 4.56 3.68 -20.43
CA HIS A 31 4.62 2.22 -20.36
C HIS A 31 4.19 1.57 -21.69
N HIS A 32 5.10 0.80 -22.29
CA HIS A 32 4.76 -0.32 -23.16
C HIS A 32 4.40 -1.55 -22.30
N PRO A 33 3.50 -2.44 -22.75
CA PRO A 33 3.16 -3.65 -22.00
C PRO A 33 4.23 -4.74 -22.17
N PRO A 34 4.65 -5.43 -21.09
CA PRO A 34 5.47 -6.63 -21.20
C PRO A 34 4.62 -7.90 -21.43
N THR A 35 5.19 -8.76 -22.25
CA THR A 35 4.77 -10.13 -22.59
C THR A 35 4.82 -11.08 -21.38
N GLY A 36 3.92 -12.06 -21.38
CA GLY A 36 3.59 -12.91 -20.24
C GLY A 36 4.69 -13.85 -19.73
N ILE A 37 4.55 -14.18 -18.45
CA ILE A 37 5.23 -15.29 -17.78
C ILE A 37 4.13 -16.09 -17.05
N ALA A 38 4.09 -17.40 -17.32
CA ALA A 38 3.20 -18.35 -16.67
C ALA A 38 3.70 -18.64 -15.24
N VAL A 39 2.77 -18.67 -14.28
CA VAL A 39 3.02 -19.10 -12.90
C VAL A 39 2.09 -20.28 -12.59
N PRO A 40 2.59 -21.40 -12.03
CA PRO A 40 1.77 -22.53 -11.63
C PRO A 40 0.97 -22.21 -10.36
N GLY A 41 -0.27 -22.71 -10.30
CA GLY A 41 -1.20 -22.44 -9.19
C GLY A 41 -0.84 -23.20 -7.90
N PRO A 42 -1.23 -22.68 -6.72
CA PRO A 42 -1.05 -23.38 -5.46
C PRO A 42 -2.20 -24.37 -5.20
N GLU A 43 -1.83 -25.57 -4.75
CA GLU A 43 -2.72 -26.57 -4.17
C GLU A 43 -3.32 -26.06 -2.85
N LEU A 44 -4.64 -26.24 -2.68
CA LEU A 44 -5.37 -25.93 -1.46
C LEU A 44 -5.35 -27.13 -0.50
N PRO A 45 -5.11 -26.93 0.81
CA PRO A 45 -5.29 -27.98 1.79
C PRO A 45 -6.77 -28.12 2.18
N ASP A 46 -7.17 -29.38 2.17
CA ASP A 46 -8.46 -29.92 2.57
C ASP A 46 -8.67 -29.72 4.09
N LYS A 47 -9.60 -28.84 4.49
CA LYS A 47 -10.08 -28.71 5.87
C LYS A 47 -11.57 -28.47 5.90
N GLY A 48 -12.30 -29.53 6.23
CA GLY A 48 -13.73 -29.51 6.51
C GLY A 48 -14.08 -28.57 7.66
N LEU A 49 -14.99 -27.66 7.39
CA LEU A 49 -15.74 -26.90 8.39
C LEU A 49 -17.21 -27.30 8.24
N GLN A 50 -17.69 -28.10 9.19
CA GLN A 50 -19.09 -28.42 9.35
C GLN A 50 -19.83 -27.18 9.83
N PHE A 51 -20.81 -26.71 9.06
CA PHE A 51 -21.82 -25.76 9.53
C PHE A 51 -23.14 -26.49 9.73
N SER A 52 -23.58 -26.48 10.99
CA SER A 52 -24.90 -26.92 11.45
C SER A 52 -25.99 -26.05 10.85
N SER A 53 -26.92 -26.65 10.09
CA SER A 53 -28.15 -26.00 9.62
C SER A 53 -29.30 -26.31 10.56
N GLN A 54 -29.84 -25.30 11.25
CA GLN A 54 -31.16 -25.38 11.84
C GLN A 54 -32.13 -24.50 11.05
N ASN A 55 -33.14 -25.19 10.51
CA ASN A 55 -34.54 -24.80 10.34
C ASN A 55 -34.86 -23.38 9.87
N ASN A 56 -35.36 -23.29 8.63
CA ASN A 56 -36.64 -22.63 8.40
C ASN A 56 -37.30 -23.17 7.13
N THR A 57 -38.30 -24.03 7.36
CA THR A 57 -39.26 -24.52 6.38
C THR A 57 -40.25 -23.38 6.10
N ILE A 58 -40.27 -22.87 4.88
CA ILE A 58 -41.40 -22.10 4.35
C ILE A 58 -41.95 -22.89 3.16
N SER A 59 -43.12 -23.44 3.36
CA SER A 59 -43.93 -24.11 2.36
C SER A 59 -44.35 -23.12 1.28
N ALA A 60 -43.93 -23.36 0.04
CA ALA A 60 -44.47 -22.70 -1.14
C ALA A 60 -45.23 -23.75 -1.96
N THR A 61 -46.53 -23.52 -2.05
CA THR A 61 -47.53 -24.29 -2.81
C THR A 61 -47.17 -24.39 -4.29
N GLU A 62 -47.22 -25.61 -4.82
CA GLU A 62 -47.22 -25.94 -6.24
C GLU A 62 -48.38 -25.25 -6.96
N ASN A 63 -48.07 -24.35 -7.88
CA ASN A 63 -48.94 -24.03 -9.01
C ASN A 63 -48.14 -24.33 -10.27
N ALA A 64 -48.37 -25.53 -10.81
CA ALA A 64 -47.85 -25.94 -12.11
C ALA A 64 -48.52 -25.11 -13.21
N ILE A 65 -47.76 -24.19 -13.81
CA ILE A 65 -48.10 -23.56 -15.09
C ILE A 65 -47.48 -24.45 -16.18
N PRO A 66 -48.25 -24.95 -17.16
CA PRO A 66 -47.67 -25.67 -18.29
C PRO A 66 -46.84 -24.68 -19.12
N VAL A 67 -45.51 -24.80 -19.04
CA VAL A 67 -44.61 -24.14 -19.98
C VAL A 67 -44.74 -24.89 -21.30
N GLN A 68 -45.39 -24.27 -22.28
CA GLN A 68 -45.23 -24.67 -23.68
C GLN A 68 -43.76 -24.49 -24.04
N GLU A 69 -43.05 -25.59 -24.30
CA GLU A 69 -41.75 -25.59 -24.96
C GLU A 69 -41.91 -25.12 -26.41
N ASN A 70 -42.05 -23.81 -26.61
CA ASN A 70 -41.69 -23.19 -27.86
C ASN A 70 -40.17 -23.02 -27.86
N TYR A 71 -39.45 -24.07 -28.27
CA TYR A 71 -38.10 -23.89 -28.80
C TYR A 71 -38.22 -23.05 -30.07
N MET A 72 -38.19 -21.73 -29.92
CA MET A 72 -37.77 -20.85 -31.00
C MET A 72 -36.36 -21.28 -31.36
N THR A 73 -36.24 -22.04 -32.44
CA THR A 73 -34.98 -22.18 -33.16
C THR A 73 -34.49 -20.77 -33.42
N PRO A 74 -33.32 -20.36 -32.87
CA PRO A 74 -32.76 -19.08 -33.26
C PRO A 74 -32.51 -19.18 -34.75
N ALA A 75 -33.20 -18.35 -35.53
CA ALA A 75 -32.90 -18.18 -36.94
C ALA A 75 -31.39 -17.96 -37.03
N LEU A 76 -30.70 -18.88 -37.71
CA LEU A 76 -29.29 -18.76 -38.05
C LEU A 76 -29.15 -17.50 -38.90
N GLU A 77 -28.96 -16.35 -38.25
CA GLU A 77 -28.60 -15.11 -38.93
C GLU A 77 -27.29 -15.39 -39.66
N THR A 78 -27.38 -15.43 -40.97
CA THR A 78 -26.30 -15.80 -41.86
C THR A 78 -25.24 -14.71 -41.74
N ALA A 79 -24.12 -15.02 -41.08
CA ALA A 79 -23.03 -14.07 -40.91
C ALA A 79 -22.41 -13.76 -42.30
N LYS A 80 -22.44 -12.49 -42.72
CA LYS A 80 -21.75 -12.05 -43.93
C LYS A 80 -20.25 -12.01 -43.69
N ILE A 81 -19.50 -12.90 -44.34
CA ILE A 81 -18.04 -12.88 -44.33
C ILE A 81 -17.57 -12.44 -45.72
N LYS A 82 -16.85 -11.32 -45.82
CA LYS A 82 -16.21 -10.88 -47.07
C LYS A 82 -14.83 -11.52 -47.18
N LEU A 83 -14.67 -12.45 -48.12
CA LEU A 83 -13.39 -13.08 -48.42
C LEU A 83 -12.76 -12.42 -49.65
N TRP A 84 -11.48 -12.08 -49.57
CA TRP A 84 -10.69 -11.64 -50.71
C TRP A 84 -10.04 -12.86 -51.37
N LEU A 85 -10.47 -13.18 -52.58
CA LEU A 85 -9.84 -14.22 -53.39
C LEU A 85 -9.00 -13.56 -54.48
N ASN A 86 -7.68 -13.72 -54.41
CA ASN A 86 -6.77 -13.28 -55.47
C ASN A 86 -6.73 -14.34 -56.57
N ALA A 87 -7.66 -14.26 -57.51
CA ALA A 87 -7.47 -14.83 -58.84
C ALA A 87 -6.73 -13.79 -59.69
N GLY A 88 -5.74 -14.23 -60.49
CA GLY A 88 -4.71 -13.40 -61.12
C GLY A 88 -5.15 -12.27 -62.07
N ASP A 89 -6.43 -11.96 -62.22
CA ASP A 89 -6.97 -10.91 -63.09
C ASP A 89 -7.83 -9.88 -62.34
N GLY A 90 -7.42 -9.54 -61.11
CA GLY A 90 -8.00 -8.45 -60.30
C GLY A 90 -9.03 -8.90 -59.25
N PRO A 91 -9.24 -8.11 -58.18
CA PRO A 91 -10.09 -8.54 -57.06
C PRO A 91 -11.57 -8.46 -57.42
N VAL A 92 -12.21 -9.62 -57.56
CA VAL A 92 -13.67 -9.75 -57.60
C VAL A 92 -14.18 -10.02 -56.18
N LEU A 93 -14.98 -9.10 -55.65
CA LEU A 93 -15.62 -9.23 -54.34
C LEU A 93 -16.90 -10.06 -54.51
N GLU A 94 -16.81 -11.37 -54.30
CA GLU A 94 -17.98 -12.26 -54.29
C GLU A 94 -18.52 -12.38 -52.85
N GLU A 95 -19.72 -11.86 -52.58
CA GLU A 95 -20.42 -12.11 -51.31
C GLU A 95 -21.03 -13.52 -51.35
N LYS A 96 -20.31 -14.50 -50.79
CA LYS A 96 -20.85 -15.85 -50.57
C LYS A 96 -21.36 -16.00 -49.15
N TYR A 97 -22.63 -16.38 -49.03
CA TYR A 97 -23.24 -16.77 -47.76
C TYR A 97 -22.89 -18.22 -47.48
N VAL A 98 -21.88 -18.44 -46.63
CA VAL A 98 -21.53 -19.77 -46.14
C VAL A 98 -22.22 -19.95 -44.80
N ALA A 99 -23.02 -21.00 -44.66
CA ALA A 99 -23.59 -21.37 -43.37
C ALA A 99 -22.42 -21.59 -42.39
N PRO A 100 -22.34 -20.86 -41.26
CA PRO A 100 -21.20 -20.99 -40.36
C PRO A 100 -21.17 -22.42 -39.82
N ASP A 101 -19.96 -23.00 -39.77
CA ASP A 101 -19.73 -24.32 -39.19
C ASP A 101 -20.43 -24.39 -37.81
N PRO A 102 -21.32 -25.36 -37.57
CA PRO A 102 -21.99 -25.55 -36.29
C PRO A 102 -21.03 -25.56 -35.10
N LEU A 103 -19.81 -26.08 -35.28
CA LEU A 103 -18.76 -26.06 -34.25
C LEU A 103 -18.22 -24.66 -33.99
N ALA A 104 -18.07 -23.82 -35.02
CA ALA A 104 -17.64 -22.43 -34.87
C ALA A 104 -18.70 -21.57 -34.17
N VAL A 105 -19.99 -21.79 -34.49
CA VAL A 105 -21.11 -21.13 -33.80
C VAL A 105 -21.17 -21.55 -32.34
N LEU A 106 -21.04 -22.85 -32.06
CA LEU A 106 -21.02 -23.37 -30.69
C LEU A 106 -19.81 -22.83 -29.90
N ALA A 107 -18.63 -22.79 -30.49
CA ALA A 107 -17.43 -22.23 -29.88
C ALA A 107 -17.59 -20.73 -29.57
N TYR A 108 -18.18 -19.96 -30.48
CA TYR A 108 -18.50 -18.55 -30.28
C TYR A 108 -19.51 -18.34 -29.15
N LEU A 109 -20.60 -19.12 -29.11
CA LEU A 109 -21.61 -19.05 -28.06
C LEU A 109 -21.04 -19.47 -26.69
N LEU A 110 -20.17 -20.48 -26.65
CA LEU A 110 -19.45 -20.88 -25.44
C LEU A 110 -18.49 -19.77 -24.97
N LEU A 111 -17.71 -19.16 -25.87
CA LEU A 111 -16.83 -18.03 -25.54
C LEU A 111 -17.61 -16.80 -25.04
N LYS A 112 -18.74 -16.49 -25.68
CA LYS A 112 -19.63 -15.39 -25.30
C LYS A 112 -20.25 -15.64 -23.92
N ASN A 113 -20.80 -16.83 -23.69
CA ASN A 113 -21.39 -17.21 -22.39
C ASN A 113 -20.34 -17.35 -21.27
N TYR A 114 -19.13 -17.82 -21.59
CA TYR A 114 -18.02 -17.90 -20.65
C TYR A 114 -17.54 -16.50 -20.23
N SER A 115 -17.48 -15.56 -21.18
CA SER A 115 -17.20 -14.14 -20.88
C SER A 115 -18.29 -13.49 -20.02
N ASP A 116 -19.55 -13.89 -20.18
CA ASP A 116 -20.66 -13.41 -19.36
C ASP A 116 -20.68 -14.04 -17.96
N LEU A 117 -20.27 -15.30 -17.80
CA LEU A 117 -20.11 -15.93 -16.49
C LEU A 117 -18.92 -15.34 -15.71
N LEU A 118 -17.79 -15.11 -16.38
CA LEU A 118 -16.65 -14.41 -15.79
C LEU A 118 -16.98 -12.94 -15.48
N ARG A 119 -17.76 -12.24 -16.34
CA ARG A 119 -18.35 -10.94 -16.00
C ARG A 119 -19.22 -11.07 -14.76
N LYS A 120 -20.20 -11.97 -14.72
CA LYS A 120 -21.11 -12.12 -13.58
C LYS A 120 -20.37 -12.44 -12.28
N ALA A 121 -19.34 -13.28 -12.31
CA ALA A 121 -18.46 -13.55 -11.16
C ALA A 121 -17.62 -12.31 -10.77
N TYR A 122 -17.10 -11.57 -11.74
CA TYR A 122 -16.39 -10.30 -11.53
C TYR A 122 -17.31 -9.20 -10.95
N TYR A 123 -18.57 -9.13 -11.40
CA TYR A 123 -19.60 -8.17 -10.96
C TYR A 123 -20.35 -8.59 -9.69
N ALA A 124 -20.21 -9.85 -9.24
CA ALA A 124 -20.62 -10.29 -7.90
C ALA A 124 -19.59 -9.93 -6.81
N SER A 125 -18.47 -9.33 -7.20
CA SER A 125 -17.37 -9.06 -6.28
C SER A 125 -17.66 -7.88 -5.33
N PRO A 126 -17.04 -7.85 -4.14
CA PRO A 126 -17.07 -6.71 -3.22
C PRO A 126 -16.75 -5.35 -3.87
N ARG A 127 -15.98 -5.35 -4.97
CA ARG A 127 -15.66 -4.14 -5.74
C ARG A 127 -16.88 -3.53 -6.42
N GLN A 128 -17.79 -4.35 -6.97
CA GLN A 128 -19.02 -3.84 -7.59
C GLN A 128 -20.00 -3.32 -6.54
N ASN A 129 -20.12 -3.99 -5.39
CA ASN A 129 -20.93 -3.48 -4.28
C ASN A 129 -20.40 -2.13 -3.78
N PHE A 130 -19.08 -1.99 -3.65
CA PHE A 130 -18.45 -0.70 -3.35
C PHE A 130 -18.73 0.35 -4.43
N TYR A 131 -18.61 -0.01 -5.70
CA TYR A 131 -18.93 0.88 -6.82
C TYR A 131 -20.41 1.32 -6.80
N ASN A 132 -21.33 0.37 -6.63
CA ASN A 132 -22.77 0.61 -6.56
C ASN A 132 -23.16 1.49 -5.36
N LEU A 133 -22.51 1.35 -4.21
CA LEU A 133 -22.71 2.23 -3.06
C LEU A 133 -22.18 3.65 -3.34
N LYS A 134 -20.97 3.75 -3.89
CA LYS A 134 -20.33 5.03 -4.23
C LYS A 134 -21.11 5.81 -5.30
N HIS A 135 -21.66 5.10 -6.29
CA HIS A 135 -22.37 5.64 -7.45
C HIS A 135 -23.87 5.36 -7.41
N SER A 136 -24.44 5.07 -6.23
CA SER A 136 -25.86 4.74 -6.08
C SER A 136 -26.73 5.85 -6.68
N PRO A 137 -27.81 5.55 -7.43
CA PRO A 137 -28.72 6.58 -7.93
C PRO A 137 -29.40 7.33 -6.78
N ASN A 138 -29.56 6.69 -5.61
CA ASN A 138 -30.15 7.30 -4.42
C ASN A 138 -29.16 8.27 -3.73
N PRO A 139 -29.48 9.58 -3.64
CA PRO A 139 -28.59 10.56 -3.01
C PRO A 139 -28.34 10.31 -1.52
N VAL A 140 -29.30 9.76 -0.78
CA VAL A 140 -29.18 9.46 0.65
C VAL A 140 -28.12 8.39 0.88
N VAL A 141 -28.14 7.32 0.06
CA VAL A 141 -27.14 6.24 0.13
C VAL A 141 -25.74 6.76 -0.14
N ARG A 142 -25.57 7.67 -1.12
CA ARG A 142 -24.26 8.28 -1.42
C ARG A 142 -23.73 9.12 -0.25
N VAL A 143 -24.60 9.91 0.39
CA VAL A 143 -24.22 10.73 1.56
C VAL A 143 -23.78 9.85 2.71
N LEU A 144 -24.59 8.84 3.05
CA LEU A 144 -24.27 7.89 4.12
C LEU A 144 -22.95 7.16 3.86
N TYR A 145 -22.75 6.69 2.61
CA TYR A 145 -21.51 6.05 2.20
C TYR A 145 -20.30 6.98 2.38
N LYS A 146 -20.38 8.25 1.97
CA LYS A 146 -19.29 9.23 2.14
C LYS A 146 -18.97 9.46 3.61
N GLN A 147 -19.99 9.57 4.47
CA GLN A 147 -19.82 9.73 5.91
C GLN A 147 -19.13 8.50 6.53
N ASN A 148 -19.60 7.30 6.20
CA ASN A 148 -19.01 6.05 6.71
C ASN A 148 -17.56 5.88 6.22
N MET A 149 -17.28 6.19 4.96
CA MET A 149 -15.93 6.15 4.41
C MET A 149 -15.01 7.17 5.09
N ALA A 150 -15.46 8.39 5.33
CA ALA A 150 -14.70 9.40 6.05
C ALA A 150 -14.40 8.93 7.49
N ALA A 151 -15.42 8.46 8.21
CA ALA A 151 -15.25 7.91 9.56
C ALA A 151 -14.26 6.74 9.59
N ALA A 152 -14.40 5.78 8.68
CA ALA A 152 -13.51 4.64 8.57
C ALA A 152 -12.07 5.06 8.21
N GLN A 153 -11.89 6.06 7.35
CA GLN A 153 -10.59 6.64 7.03
C GLN A 153 -9.94 7.29 8.26
N HIS A 154 -10.69 8.03 9.07
CA HIS A 154 -10.19 8.60 10.33
C HIS A 154 -9.73 7.52 11.31
N VAL A 155 -10.53 6.46 11.50
CA VAL A 155 -10.18 5.33 12.35
C VAL A 155 -8.93 4.62 11.83
N ARG A 156 -8.90 4.28 10.54
CA ARG A 156 -7.73 3.63 9.92
C ARG A 156 -6.47 4.49 10.03
N ALA A 157 -6.58 5.81 9.80
CA ALA A 157 -5.45 6.72 9.95
C ALA A 157 -4.96 6.76 11.41
N LYS A 158 -5.87 6.75 12.40
CA LYS A 158 -5.50 6.66 13.83
C LYS A 158 -4.76 5.35 14.13
N THR A 159 -5.32 4.20 13.75
CA THR A 159 -4.69 2.89 13.98
C THR A 159 -3.35 2.76 13.26
N SER A 160 -3.26 3.24 12.01
CA SER A 160 -2.01 3.24 11.24
C SER A 160 -0.94 4.09 11.92
N ARG A 161 -1.29 5.29 12.43
CA ARG A 161 -0.38 6.15 13.18
C ARG A 161 0.12 5.47 14.45
N GLN A 162 -0.79 4.87 15.23
CA GLN A 162 -0.42 4.14 16.44
C GLN A 162 0.51 2.95 16.14
N ARG A 163 0.25 2.20 15.07
CA ARG A 163 1.14 1.12 14.64
C ARG A 163 2.52 1.63 14.23
N SER A 164 2.58 2.70 13.42
CA SER A 164 3.85 3.31 13.02
C SER A 164 4.64 3.86 14.21
N ALA A 165 3.94 4.45 15.19
CA ALA A 165 4.55 4.91 16.44
C ALA A 165 5.14 3.74 17.23
N GLY A 166 4.39 2.66 17.42
CA GLY A 166 4.85 1.46 18.11
C GLY A 166 6.11 0.87 17.47
N VAL A 167 6.09 0.67 16.15
CA VAL A 167 7.24 0.14 15.38
C VAL A 167 8.46 1.05 15.47
N SER A 168 8.27 2.38 15.48
CA SER A 168 9.38 3.32 15.56
C SER A 168 10.03 3.34 16.96
N ARG A 169 9.26 3.07 18.01
CA ARG A 169 9.75 2.99 19.40
C ARG A 169 10.40 1.65 19.71
N SER A 170 9.89 0.54 19.18
CA SER A 170 10.41 -0.81 19.46
C SER A 170 11.73 -1.14 18.78
N GLY A 171 12.25 -0.24 17.95
CA GLY A 171 13.36 -0.54 17.06
C GLY A 171 12.88 -1.18 15.75
N ARG A 172 13.56 -0.86 14.65
CA ARG A 172 13.34 -1.52 13.35
C ARG A 172 14.59 -1.50 12.48
N ASP A 173 14.71 -2.50 11.63
CA ASP A 173 15.77 -2.56 10.64
C ASP A 173 15.40 -1.74 9.40
N VAL A 174 16.31 -0.89 8.94
CA VAL A 174 16.13 -0.04 7.77
C VAL A 174 17.35 -0.12 6.86
N LYS A 175 17.11 -0.01 5.56
CA LYS A 175 18.18 0.09 4.57
C LYS A 175 18.71 1.52 4.49
N VAL A 176 20.03 1.64 4.40
CA VAL A 176 20.71 2.91 4.12
C VAL A 176 20.43 3.34 2.68
N LEU A 177 19.91 4.55 2.55
CA LEU A 177 19.76 5.29 1.31
C LEU A 177 21.01 6.14 1.09
N ARG A 178 21.69 5.91 -0.03
CA ARG A 178 22.84 6.73 -0.45
C ARG A 178 22.43 7.59 -1.64
N ASN A 179 22.49 8.91 -1.48
CA ASN A 179 22.26 9.86 -2.56
C ASN A 179 23.49 10.78 -2.68
N GLY A 180 24.42 10.39 -3.57
CA GLY A 180 25.70 11.06 -3.76
C GLY A 180 26.57 11.03 -2.50
N TRP A 181 26.77 12.21 -1.91
CA TRP A 181 27.58 12.41 -0.71
C TRP A 181 26.80 12.19 0.60
N ARG A 182 25.48 12.06 0.54
CA ARG A 182 24.64 11.84 1.72
C ARG A 182 24.38 10.35 1.93
N GLN A 183 24.49 9.93 3.18
CA GLN A 183 23.98 8.66 3.68
C GLN A 183 22.83 8.98 4.62
N ALA A 184 21.70 8.32 4.40
CA ALA A 184 20.47 8.61 5.11
C ALA A 184 19.68 7.32 5.31
N PHE A 185 18.73 7.35 6.21
CA PHE A 185 17.71 6.32 6.34
C PHE A 185 16.36 6.98 6.51
N SER A 186 15.30 6.21 6.31
CA SER A 186 13.94 6.70 6.50
C SER A 186 13.22 6.00 7.64
N ILE A 187 12.47 6.75 8.44
CA ILE A 187 11.43 6.22 9.33
C ILE A 187 10.11 6.71 8.75
N SER A 188 9.23 5.80 8.30
CA SER A 188 8.03 6.17 7.53
C SER A 188 8.37 7.12 6.36
N HIS A 189 7.95 8.38 6.41
CA HIS A 189 8.22 9.41 5.39
C HIS A 189 9.23 10.48 5.83
N TRP A 190 9.87 10.32 6.99
CA TRP A 190 10.95 11.18 7.46
C TRP A 190 12.30 10.61 7.04
N ILE A 191 13.20 11.47 6.58
CA ILE A 191 14.55 11.11 6.15
C ILE A 191 15.56 11.72 7.11
N PHE A 192 16.39 10.86 7.69
CA PHE A 192 17.43 11.21 8.64
C PHE A 192 18.79 11.03 8.00
N SER A 193 19.64 12.05 8.08
CA SER A 193 21.01 11.98 7.55
C SER A 193 21.97 11.51 8.64
N VAL A 194 22.88 10.61 8.28
CA VAL A 194 24.00 10.20 9.15
C VAL A 194 25.26 10.87 8.62
N SER A 195 26.03 11.52 9.49
CA SER A 195 27.28 12.16 9.09
C SER A 195 28.35 11.14 8.74
N ARG A 196 29.00 11.29 7.59
CA ARG A 196 30.18 10.49 7.20
C ARG A 196 31.38 10.65 8.13
N LYS A 197 31.40 11.73 8.93
CA LYS A 197 32.43 11.93 9.96
C LYS A 197 32.25 11.00 11.16
N VAL A 198 31.03 10.46 11.34
CA VAL A 198 30.67 9.61 12.48
C VAL A 198 30.71 8.14 12.09
N ALA A 199 30.17 7.78 10.93
CA ALA A 199 30.21 6.41 10.42
C ALA A 199 30.27 6.43 8.89
N HIS A 200 30.95 5.48 8.26
CA HIS A 200 30.92 5.32 6.81
C HIS A 200 29.97 4.18 6.43
N LEU A 201 28.82 4.50 5.83
CA LEU A 201 27.79 3.50 5.57
C LEU A 201 27.69 3.17 4.09
N ASP A 202 27.68 1.87 3.78
CA ASP A 202 27.46 1.38 2.43
C ASP A 202 25.99 1.50 2.00
N ALA A 203 25.78 1.63 0.69
CA ALA A 203 24.44 1.65 0.13
C ALA A 203 23.77 0.29 0.33
N GLY A 204 22.57 0.27 0.91
CA GLY A 204 21.86 -0.97 1.20
C GLY A 204 22.29 -1.67 2.50
N ALA A 205 23.26 -1.13 3.25
CA ALA A 205 23.56 -1.59 4.59
C ALA A 205 22.29 -1.54 5.46
N ILE A 206 22.15 -2.51 6.36
CA ILE A 206 21.00 -2.61 7.26
C ILE A 206 21.40 -2.00 8.60
N LEU A 207 20.64 -1.01 9.03
CA LEU A 207 20.78 -0.37 10.33
C LEU A 207 19.58 -0.71 11.20
N HIS A 208 19.80 -0.95 12.47
CA HIS A 208 18.74 -1.00 13.45
C HIS A 208 18.53 0.40 14.04
N ILE A 209 17.30 0.88 14.00
CA ILE A 209 16.93 2.25 14.39
C ILE A 209 15.91 2.20 15.51
N GLU A 210 16.20 2.89 16.60
CA GLU A 210 15.31 3.02 17.76
C GLU A 210 15.07 4.51 18.06
N CYS A 211 13.80 4.89 18.21
CA CYS A 211 13.42 6.22 18.67
C CYS A 211 13.15 6.16 20.17
N ASP A 212 14.02 6.79 20.95
CA ASP A 212 13.79 6.98 22.38
C ASP A 212 13.06 8.32 22.60
N LEU A 213 11.95 8.26 23.32
CA LEU A 213 11.10 9.41 23.56
C LEU A 213 10.78 9.50 25.06
N LEU A 214 11.41 10.46 25.72
CA LEU A 214 11.23 10.69 27.15
C LEU A 214 9.90 11.41 27.45
N ASP A 215 9.64 11.59 28.74
CA ASP A 215 8.48 12.34 29.23
C ASP A 215 8.53 13.81 28.78
N PRO A 216 7.36 14.49 28.64
CA PRO A 216 7.26 15.87 28.17
C PRO A 216 8.12 16.89 28.91
N ALA A 217 8.45 16.65 30.19
CA ALA A 217 9.24 17.56 31.01
C ALA A 217 10.76 17.31 30.95
N THR A 218 11.21 16.27 30.24
CA THR A 218 12.59 15.77 30.31
C THR A 218 13.30 15.93 28.97
N ARG A 219 14.38 16.71 28.94
CA ARG A 219 15.24 16.80 27.75
C ARG A 219 16.05 15.51 27.57
N HIS A 220 16.08 14.99 26.35
CA HIS A 220 16.88 13.81 26.03
C HIS A 220 18.38 14.19 25.99
N PRO A 221 19.28 13.44 26.66
CA PRO A 221 20.71 13.75 26.68
C PRO A 221 21.34 13.72 25.28
N HIS A 222 20.84 12.83 24.42
CA HIS A 222 21.19 12.74 23.00
C HIS A 222 20.09 13.28 22.08
N CYS A 223 19.50 14.44 22.43
CA CYS A 223 18.45 15.06 21.64
C CYS A 223 18.86 15.21 20.17
N TYR A 224 17.97 14.77 19.25
CA TYR A 224 18.22 14.85 17.81
C TYR A 224 18.27 16.31 17.33
N ALA A 225 17.25 17.11 17.65
CA ALA A 225 17.17 18.51 17.23
C ALA A 225 17.89 19.39 18.25
N MET A 226 19.19 19.60 18.07
CA MET A 226 20.03 20.25 19.10
C MET A 226 19.59 21.68 19.46
N ASN A 227 18.97 22.39 18.51
CA ASN A 227 18.45 23.75 18.68
C ASN A 227 16.99 23.80 19.19
N SER A 228 16.45 22.67 19.66
CA SER A 228 15.14 22.65 20.31
C SER A 228 15.21 23.32 21.68
N GLU A 229 14.15 24.05 22.00
CA GLU A 229 13.94 24.71 23.29
C GLU A 229 13.28 23.72 24.27
N ALA A 230 13.29 24.05 25.57
CA ALA A 230 12.72 23.18 26.60
C ALA A 230 11.19 22.95 26.44
N GLY A 231 10.49 23.86 25.76
CA GLY A 231 9.07 23.71 25.43
C GLY A 231 8.81 22.91 24.14
N ASP A 232 9.83 22.63 23.33
CA ASP A 232 9.67 21.88 22.08
C ASP A 232 9.52 20.38 22.35
N PRO A 233 8.50 19.71 21.80
CA PRO A 233 8.43 18.26 21.84
C PRO A 233 9.66 17.55 21.26
N ALA A 234 10.38 18.18 20.33
CA ALA A 234 11.62 17.64 19.78
C ALA A 234 12.76 17.51 20.80
N CYS A 235 12.74 18.26 21.92
CA CYS A 235 13.84 18.27 22.89
C CYS A 235 14.03 16.94 23.64
N ARG A 236 12.97 16.13 23.68
CA ARG A 236 12.90 14.83 24.37
C ARG A 236 13.07 13.63 23.44
N LEU A 237 13.30 13.86 22.15
CA LEU A 237 13.50 12.81 21.16
C LEU A 237 14.99 12.52 20.96
N GLY A 238 15.38 11.27 21.22
CA GLY A 238 16.64 10.68 20.79
C GLY A 238 16.43 9.68 19.66
N ILE A 239 17.41 9.60 18.74
CA ILE A 239 17.40 8.60 17.66
C ILE A 239 18.71 7.83 17.70
N ARG A 240 18.63 6.56 18.09
CA ARG A 240 19.76 5.64 18.17
C ARG A 240 19.85 4.81 16.90
N VAL A 241 21.07 4.65 16.41
CA VAL A 241 21.41 3.86 15.24
C VAL A 241 22.45 2.84 15.65
N THR A 242 22.14 1.56 15.46
CA THR A 242 23.10 0.46 15.63
C THR A 242 23.25 -0.32 14.33
N GLY A 243 24.41 -0.94 14.12
CA GLY A 243 24.67 -1.70 12.90
C GLY A 243 26.16 -1.94 12.67
N THR A 244 26.53 -2.06 11.41
CA THR A 244 27.93 -2.25 10.98
C THR A 244 28.26 -1.24 9.87
N ASP A 245 29.44 -0.66 9.93
CA ASP A 245 29.93 0.26 8.91
C ASP A 245 30.55 -0.47 7.70
N ALA A 246 31.06 0.29 6.73
CA ALA A 246 31.67 -0.24 5.51
C ALA A 246 32.98 -1.01 5.77
N GLN A 247 33.61 -0.82 6.92
CA GLN A 247 34.84 -1.48 7.34
C GLN A 247 34.56 -2.80 8.07
N GLY A 248 33.31 -3.05 8.45
CA GLY A 248 32.92 -4.20 9.27
C GLY A 248 32.91 -3.91 10.77
N ASP A 249 33.16 -2.66 11.18
CA ASP A 249 33.16 -2.26 12.58
C ASP A 249 31.71 -2.01 13.07
N GLY A 250 31.43 -2.44 14.29
CA GLY A 250 30.14 -2.21 14.93
C GLY A 250 29.93 -0.73 15.23
N ILE A 251 28.77 -0.20 14.87
CA ILE A 251 28.37 1.18 15.20
C ILE A 251 27.23 1.20 16.21
N ASP A 252 27.28 2.15 17.12
CA ASP A 252 26.23 2.49 18.08
C ASP A 252 26.30 3.99 18.33
N ILE A 253 25.43 4.74 17.65
CA ILE A 253 25.51 6.20 17.60
C ILE A 253 24.14 6.83 17.82
N TRP A 254 24.15 8.04 18.37
CA TRP A 254 22.98 8.89 18.44
C TRP A 254 23.04 9.95 17.35
N VAL A 255 22.02 10.02 16.51
CA VAL A 255 21.98 10.99 15.41
C VAL A 255 21.54 12.35 15.95
N GLN A 256 22.25 13.40 15.54
CA GLN A 256 21.96 14.77 15.94
C GLN A 256 22.04 15.72 14.74
N SER A 257 21.26 16.80 14.80
CA SER A 257 21.22 17.84 13.80
C SER A 257 21.08 19.23 14.42
N ALA A 258 21.90 20.17 13.93
CA ALA A 258 21.83 21.60 14.26
C ALA A 258 20.97 22.39 13.26
N GLY A 259 20.24 21.72 12.36
CA GLY A 259 19.45 22.41 11.35
C GLY A 259 18.27 23.18 11.96
N THR A 260 18.15 24.47 11.65
CA THR A 260 17.05 25.31 12.16
C THR A 260 15.66 24.82 11.73
N ARG A 261 15.57 24.24 10.53
CA ARG A 261 14.33 23.61 10.02
C ARG A 261 14.05 22.22 10.58
N GLU A 262 14.97 21.64 11.34
CA GLU A 262 14.77 20.30 11.91
C GLU A 262 13.90 20.34 13.16
N VAL A 263 13.96 21.40 13.97
CA VAL A 263 13.09 21.53 15.15
C VAL A 263 11.61 21.39 14.78
N PRO A 264 11.03 22.18 13.84
CA PRO A 264 9.62 22.04 13.52
C PRO A 264 9.25 20.71 12.86
N LYS A 265 10.17 20.08 12.12
CA LYS A 265 9.97 18.73 11.58
C LYS A 265 9.92 17.68 12.69
N MET A 266 10.81 17.79 13.65
CA MET A 266 10.92 16.85 14.76
C MET A 266 9.77 17.03 15.76
N ASN A 267 9.29 18.25 15.98
CA ASN A 267 8.05 18.48 16.74
C ASN A 267 6.88 17.71 16.10
N THR A 268 6.73 17.79 14.78
CA THR A 268 5.71 17.00 14.05
C THR A 268 5.98 15.49 14.09
N PHE A 269 7.24 15.06 14.04
CA PHE A 269 7.57 13.65 14.14
C PHE A 269 7.20 13.08 15.52
N VAL A 270 7.46 13.84 16.58
CA VAL A 270 7.05 13.50 17.95
C VAL A 270 5.53 13.43 18.06
N ASP A 271 4.80 14.38 17.48
CA ASP A 271 3.33 14.31 17.41
C ASP A 271 2.85 13.00 16.74
N MET A 272 3.53 12.53 15.68
CA MET A 272 3.23 11.23 15.07
C MET A 272 3.54 10.08 16.03
N LEU A 273 4.67 10.10 16.72
CA LEU A 273 5.04 9.08 17.72
C LEU A 273 4.06 9.02 18.90
N GLU A 274 3.29 10.08 19.12
CA GLU A 274 2.23 10.15 20.14
C GLU A 274 0.83 9.87 19.56
N GLY A 275 0.74 9.58 18.26
CA GLY A 275 -0.52 9.26 17.58
C GLY A 275 -1.40 10.48 17.29
N LEU A 276 -0.87 11.70 17.40
CA LEU A 276 -1.56 12.95 17.09
C LEU A 276 -1.71 13.17 15.57
N ASN A 277 -2.60 14.09 15.19
CA ASN A 277 -2.78 14.45 13.79
C ASN A 277 -1.70 15.41 13.29
N ILE A 278 -0.79 14.94 12.44
CA ILE A 278 0.26 15.76 11.84
C ILE A 278 -0.21 16.64 10.67
N GLN A 279 -1.39 16.36 10.11
CA GLN A 279 -1.96 17.14 9.00
C GLN A 279 -2.78 18.33 9.48
N GLU A 280 -3.20 18.30 10.74
CA GLU A 280 -4.02 19.33 11.39
C GLU A 280 -3.35 19.71 12.72
N PRO A 281 -2.21 20.42 12.68
CA PRO A 281 -1.50 20.88 13.87
C PRO A 281 -2.19 22.07 14.56
N GLU A 282 -3.52 22.20 14.46
CA GLU A 282 -4.26 23.31 15.08
C GLU A 282 -3.87 23.41 16.56
N ASP A 283 -3.64 24.66 17.01
CA ASP A 283 -3.15 25.04 18.33
C ASP A 283 -1.72 24.58 18.71
N ARG A 284 -0.98 23.98 17.79
CA ARG A 284 0.42 23.57 18.01
C ARG A 284 1.39 24.43 17.22
N GLU A 285 2.17 25.21 17.93
CA GLU A 285 3.22 26.05 17.36
C GLU A 285 4.40 25.22 16.85
N ARG A 286 5.22 25.82 15.99
CA ARG A 286 6.50 25.27 15.56
C ARG A 286 6.39 23.89 14.95
N ARG A 287 5.38 23.68 14.08
CA ARG A 287 5.16 22.43 13.33
C ARG A 287 5.44 22.56 11.84
N TRP A 288 6.00 21.50 11.29
CA TRP A 288 6.03 21.22 9.87
C TRP A 288 4.81 20.40 9.46
N ILE A 289 4.14 20.77 8.38
CA ILE A 289 3.00 20.03 7.83
C ILE A 289 3.50 19.24 6.61
N PRO A 290 3.61 17.91 6.69
CA PRO A 290 4.08 17.10 5.58
C PRO A 290 3.10 17.15 4.39
N PRO A 291 3.60 17.01 3.16
CA PRO A 291 2.74 17.07 1.98
C PRO A 291 1.70 15.96 2.01
N ALA A 292 0.44 16.30 1.75
CA ALA A 292 -0.64 15.32 1.67
C ALA A 292 -0.65 14.70 0.27
N GLY A 293 -0.01 13.53 0.13
CA GLY A 293 0.29 12.88 -1.16
C GLY A 293 -0.87 12.74 -2.15
N ALA A 294 -2.12 12.60 -1.68
CA ALA A 294 -3.29 12.48 -2.56
C ALA A 294 -3.83 13.83 -3.07
N THR A 295 -3.51 14.94 -2.39
CA THR A 295 -4.12 16.25 -2.67
C THR A 295 -3.19 17.22 -3.39
N GLY A 296 -1.91 16.85 -3.57
CA GLY A 296 -0.90 17.73 -4.15
C GLY A 296 -0.55 18.94 -3.29
N LYS A 297 -1.06 19.02 -2.04
CA LYS A 297 -0.68 20.07 -1.10
C LYS A 297 0.81 19.98 -0.81
N LYS A 298 1.51 21.09 -1.07
CA LYS A 298 2.93 21.24 -0.76
C LYS A 298 3.13 21.18 0.75
N ALA A 299 4.32 20.78 1.17
CA ALA A 299 4.71 20.87 2.56
C ALA A 299 4.65 22.32 3.04
N ALA A 300 4.16 22.54 4.25
CA ALA A 300 4.01 23.87 4.84
C ALA A 300 4.60 23.90 6.25
N TYR A 301 4.64 25.09 6.84
CA TYR A 301 4.93 25.26 8.25
C TYR A 301 3.78 26.04 8.89
N THR A 302 3.61 25.88 10.18
CA THR A 302 2.72 26.70 11.00
C THR A 302 3.12 28.17 10.94
N SER A 303 2.14 29.06 11.11
CA SER A 303 2.29 30.48 10.77
C SER A 303 3.39 31.21 11.58
N ASP A 304 3.61 30.79 12.82
CA ASP A 304 4.68 31.26 13.70
C ASP A 304 6.08 30.94 13.12
N VAL A 305 6.26 29.74 12.54
CA VAL A 305 7.52 29.35 11.91
C VAL A 305 7.80 30.18 10.66
N VAL A 306 6.77 30.46 9.86
CA VAL A 306 6.92 31.26 8.64
C VAL A 306 7.44 32.65 8.98
N ARG A 307 6.99 33.24 10.09
CA ARG A 307 7.46 34.54 10.59
C ARG A 307 8.91 34.53 11.07
N LEU A 308 9.43 33.38 11.53
CA LEU A 308 10.82 33.26 11.97
C LEU A 308 11.83 33.18 10.81
N PHE A 309 11.37 32.86 9.60
CA PHE A 309 12.22 32.71 8.42
C PHE A 309 12.01 33.78 7.33
N SER A 310 11.03 34.67 7.52
CA SER A 310 10.79 35.85 6.69
C SER A 310 11.63 37.03 7.16
#